data_AF-A0A2V2PTH2-F1
#
_entry.id   AF-A0A2V2PTH2-F1
#
_cell.length_a   1.000
_cell.length_b   1.000
_cell.length_c   1.000
_cell.angle_alpha   90.00
_cell.angle_beta   90.00
_cell.angle_gamma   90.00
#
_symmetry.space_group_name_H-M   'P 1'
#
loop_
_entity.id
_entity.type
_entity.pdbx_description
1 polymer ?
#
loop_
_entity_poly.entity_id
_entity_poly.type
_entity_poly.pdbx_seq_one_letter_code
_entity_poly.pdbx_strand_id
1 'polypeptide(L)'
;MTDSAVAETCRLTVRAPSVTIDLAVPADVPVADLLPTLLRYVGEEAEEAGLDHAGWVLQRLGDAPLDEETTLAGAGLADGAVLHLRPHTEALPEARLDDLVDGIAETVGRRLHTWHAGAARGLLVGTALATVAAALVLLFQPGVTGSAGIRAACATVAGVLLL
;
A
#
# COMPACT_ATOMS: atom_id res chain seq x y z
N MET A 1 -39.01 34.64 -10.60
CA MET A 1 -37.56 34.87 -10.49
C MET A 1 -36.90 33.52 -10.58
N THR A 2 -36.43 33.16 -11.76
CA THR A 2 -35.64 31.95 -12.00
C THR A 2 -34.28 32.15 -11.35
N ASP A 3 -34.12 31.57 -10.17
CA ASP A 3 -32.83 31.47 -9.51
C ASP A 3 -32.01 30.44 -10.31
N SER A 4 -31.20 30.92 -11.26
CA SER A 4 -30.11 30.12 -11.80
C SER A 4 -29.10 29.98 -10.67
N ALA A 5 -29.34 29.00 -9.79
CA ALA A 5 -28.27 28.41 -9.02
C ALA A 5 -27.20 28.03 -10.05
N VAL A 6 -26.03 28.66 -9.94
CA VAL A 6 -24.90 28.33 -10.80
C VAL A 6 -24.61 26.86 -10.53
N ALA A 7 -25.06 25.98 -11.43
CA ALA A 7 -24.83 24.56 -11.29
C ALA A 7 -23.32 24.38 -11.24
N GLU A 8 -22.80 23.93 -10.09
CA GLU A 8 -21.37 23.71 -9.94
C GLU A 8 -20.94 22.72 -11.02
N THR A 9 -20.08 23.16 -11.92
CA THR A 9 -19.61 22.32 -13.02
C THR A 9 -18.39 21.55 -12.58
N CYS A 10 -18.35 20.27 -12.95
CA CYS A 10 -17.21 19.38 -12.76
C CYS A 10 -16.66 18.97 -14.12
N ARG A 11 -15.35 19.15 -14.33
CA ARG A 11 -14.61 18.66 -15.50
C ARG A 11 -14.26 17.21 -15.27
N LEU A 12 -14.80 16.34 -16.11
CA LEU A 12 -14.53 14.91 -16.10
C LEU A 12 -13.74 14.53 -17.35
N THR A 13 -12.80 13.61 -17.18
CA THR A 13 -12.14 12.90 -18.27
C THR A 13 -12.63 11.47 -18.29
N VAL A 14 -13.38 11.08 -19.30
CA VAL A 14 -13.90 9.72 -19.49
C VAL A 14 -13.05 9.00 -20.51
N ARG A 15 -12.43 7.89 -20.10
CA ARG A 15 -11.66 6.99 -20.96
C ARG A 15 -12.54 5.82 -21.39
N ALA A 16 -12.92 5.82 -22.66
CA ALA A 16 -13.57 4.69 -23.32
C ALA A 16 -12.52 3.81 -24.03
N PRO A 17 -12.88 2.61 -24.51
CA PRO A 17 -11.93 1.70 -25.17
C PRO A 17 -11.23 2.30 -26.41
N SER A 18 -11.94 3.12 -27.19
CA SER A 18 -11.47 3.69 -28.45
C SER A 18 -11.13 5.19 -28.37
N VAL A 19 -11.63 5.92 -27.37
CA VAL A 19 -11.57 7.38 -27.30
C VAL A 19 -11.47 7.87 -25.85
N THR A 20 -10.89 9.05 -25.66
CA THR A 20 -10.94 9.79 -24.40
C THR A 20 -11.73 11.07 -24.61
N ILE A 21 -12.69 11.32 -23.72
CA ILE A 21 -13.65 12.42 -23.81
C ILE A 21 -13.49 13.30 -22.58
N ASP A 22 -13.26 14.60 -22.78
CA ASP A 22 -13.27 15.59 -21.72
C ASP A 22 -14.58 16.37 -21.76
N LEU A 23 -15.31 16.41 -20.65
CA LEU A 23 -16.60 17.09 -20.55
C LEU A 23 -16.68 17.91 -19.26
N ALA A 24 -17.26 19.11 -19.36
CA ALA A 24 -17.70 19.87 -18.21
C ALA A 24 -19.21 19.62 -18.04
N VAL A 25 -19.60 19.03 -16.92
CA VAL A 25 -20.99 18.66 -16.62
C VAL A 25 -21.44 19.23 -15.28
N PRO A 26 -22.73 19.54 -15.11
CA PRO A 26 -23.27 19.91 -13.80
C PRO A 26 -23.08 18.79 -12.78
N ALA A 27 -22.57 19.11 -11.60
CA ALA A 27 -22.24 18.14 -10.55
C ALA A 27 -23.48 17.49 -9.91
N ASP A 28 -24.66 18.08 -10.10
CA ASP A 28 -25.95 17.61 -9.62
C ASP A 28 -26.65 16.61 -10.56
N VAL A 29 -26.07 16.32 -11.72
CA VAL A 29 -26.63 15.35 -12.69
C VAL A 29 -26.34 13.90 -12.24
N PRO A 30 -27.32 12.99 -12.30
CA PRO A 30 -27.13 11.55 -12.09
C PRO A 30 -26.15 10.92 -13.09
N VAL A 31 -25.42 9.91 -12.64
CA VAL A 31 -24.49 9.16 -13.52
C VAL A 31 -25.23 8.51 -14.70
N ALA A 32 -26.44 7.99 -14.49
CA ALA A 32 -27.28 7.39 -15.53
C ALA A 32 -27.54 8.35 -16.72
N ASP A 33 -27.73 9.64 -16.44
CA ASP A 33 -28.08 10.64 -17.46
C ASP A 33 -26.88 11.00 -18.36
N LEU A 34 -25.65 10.75 -17.89
CA LEU A 34 -24.43 10.96 -18.67
C LEU A 34 -24.17 9.82 -19.66
N LEU A 35 -24.52 8.58 -19.31
CA LEU A 35 -24.18 7.38 -20.10
C LEU A 35 -24.63 7.48 -21.56
N PRO A 36 -25.89 7.83 -21.90
CA PRO A 36 -26.32 7.96 -23.29
C PRO A 36 -25.52 9.01 -24.06
N THR A 37 -25.11 10.09 -23.39
CA THR A 37 -24.32 11.15 -24.01
C THR A 37 -22.90 10.69 -24.28
N LEU A 38 -22.29 9.96 -23.36
CA LEU A 38 -20.95 9.40 -23.52
C LEU A 38 -20.91 8.34 -24.63
N LEU A 39 -21.91 7.45 -24.69
CA LEU A 39 -21.97 6.39 -25.72
C LEU A 39 -22.04 6.96 -27.14
N ARG A 40 -22.80 8.06 -27.35
CA ARG A 40 -22.81 8.76 -28.64
C ARG A 40 -21.43 9.25 -29.10
N TYR A 41 -20.52 9.57 -28.17
CA TYR A 41 -19.17 9.99 -28.51
C TYR A 41 -18.23 8.81 -28.79
N VAL A 42 -18.54 7.61 -28.28
CA VAL A 42 -17.75 6.39 -28.53
C VAL A 42 -18.09 5.81 -29.92
N GLY A 43 -19.34 5.93 -30.35
CA GLY A 43 -19.83 5.48 -31.66
C GLY A 43 -20.97 4.46 -31.57
N GLU A 44 -21.67 4.23 -32.68
CA GLU A 44 -22.85 3.33 -32.72
C GLU A 44 -22.50 1.88 -32.33
N GLU A 45 -21.28 1.42 -32.60
CA GLU A 45 -20.79 0.10 -32.24
C GLU A 45 -20.78 -0.13 -30.71
N ALA A 46 -20.64 0.93 -29.92
CA ALA A 46 -20.68 0.84 -28.46
C ALA A 46 -22.12 0.68 -27.94
N GLU A 47 -23.11 1.28 -28.59
CA GLU A 47 -24.52 1.11 -28.23
C GLU A 47 -24.97 -0.34 -28.49
N GLU A 48 -24.56 -0.91 -29.62
CA GLU A 48 -24.83 -2.32 -29.97
C GLU A 48 -24.09 -3.31 -29.06
N ALA A 49 -22.82 -3.05 -28.75
CA ALA A 49 -22.06 -3.85 -27.79
C ALA A 49 -22.69 -3.82 -26.38
N GLY A 50 -23.40 -2.75 -26.00
CA GLY A 50 -24.08 -2.67 -24.71
C GLY A 50 -25.12 -3.77 -24.50
N LEU A 51 -25.75 -4.27 -25.57
CA LEU A 51 -26.74 -5.35 -25.50
C LEU A 51 -26.11 -6.70 -25.12
N ASP A 52 -24.90 -6.96 -25.60
CA ASP A 52 -24.18 -8.21 -25.36
C ASP A 52 -23.47 -8.25 -24.00
N HIS A 53 -23.17 -7.08 -23.42
CA HIS A 53 -22.35 -6.96 -22.21
C HIS A 53 -23.12 -6.47 -20.97
N ALA A 54 -24.45 -6.62 -20.97
CA ALA A 54 -25.34 -6.18 -19.89
C ALA A 54 -25.23 -4.67 -19.57
N GLY A 55 -24.92 -3.84 -20.57
CA GLY A 55 -24.80 -2.40 -20.45
C GLY A 55 -23.37 -1.90 -20.19
N TRP A 56 -23.29 -0.62 -19.85
CA TRP A 56 -22.04 0.11 -19.66
C TRP A 56 -21.99 0.70 -18.27
N VAL A 57 -20.80 0.69 -17.67
CA VAL A 57 -20.55 1.25 -16.34
C VAL A 57 -19.47 2.32 -16.41
N LEU A 58 -19.63 3.32 -15.53
CA LEU A 58 -18.59 4.29 -15.22
C LEU A 58 -17.95 3.91 -13.89
N GLN A 59 -16.62 3.81 -13.87
CA GLN A 59 -15.89 3.48 -12.65
C GLN A 59 -14.59 4.30 -12.58
N ARG A 60 -14.11 4.56 -11.35
CA ARG A 60 -12.75 5.07 -11.16
C ARG A 60 -11.77 3.90 -11.20
N LEU A 61 -10.50 4.20 -11.44
CA LEU A 61 -9.48 3.16 -11.44
C LEU A 61 -9.28 2.63 -10.01
N GLY A 62 -9.60 1.35 -9.81
CA GLY A 62 -9.44 0.68 -8.51
C GLY A 62 -10.65 0.80 -7.58
N ASP A 63 -11.73 1.46 -8.00
CA ASP A 63 -12.99 1.48 -7.26
C ASP A 63 -14.04 0.62 -7.99
N ALA A 64 -15.11 0.26 -7.27
CA ALA A 64 -16.28 -0.36 -7.88
C ALA A 64 -16.98 0.60 -8.88
N PRO A 65 -17.81 0.06 -9.78
CA PRO A 65 -18.71 0.87 -10.61
C PRO A 65 -19.49 1.90 -9.78
N LEU A 66 -19.61 3.11 -10.32
CA LEU A 66 -20.42 4.16 -9.75
C LEU A 66 -21.90 3.76 -9.80
N ASP A 67 -22.62 4.10 -8.74
CA ASP A 67 -24.07 3.96 -8.70
C ASP A 67 -24.72 4.93 -9.70
N GLU A 68 -25.53 4.39 -10.60
CA GLU A 68 -26.19 5.11 -11.69
C GLU A 68 -27.21 6.14 -11.18
N GLU A 69 -27.84 5.87 -10.03
CA GLU A 69 -28.84 6.75 -9.41
C GLU A 69 -28.21 7.94 -8.65
N THR A 70 -26.91 7.84 -8.36
CA THR A 70 -26.18 8.85 -7.59
C THR A 70 -25.73 10.01 -8.49
N THR A 71 -25.78 11.24 -7.97
CA THR A 71 -25.25 12.43 -8.66
C THR A 71 -23.73 12.46 -8.64
N LEU A 72 -23.08 13.17 -9.56
CA LEU A 72 -21.62 13.26 -9.58
C LEU A 72 -21.04 13.80 -8.26
N ALA A 73 -21.68 14.81 -7.67
CA ALA A 73 -21.33 15.34 -6.37
C ALA A 73 -21.55 14.31 -5.25
N GLY A 74 -22.67 13.57 -5.29
CA GLY A 74 -22.98 12.50 -4.33
C GLY A 74 -21.98 11.33 -4.40
N ALA A 75 -21.47 11.04 -5.59
CA ALA A 75 -20.39 10.08 -5.82
C ALA A 75 -19.01 10.62 -5.42
N GLY A 76 -18.91 11.88 -4.98
CA GLY A 76 -17.66 12.53 -4.58
C GLY A 76 -16.71 12.77 -5.74
N LEU A 77 -17.21 13.00 -6.95
CA LEU A 77 -16.39 13.31 -8.12
C LEU A 77 -16.04 14.80 -8.11
N ALA A 78 -14.75 15.09 -7.94
CA ALA A 78 -14.21 16.45 -8.00
C ALA A 78 -13.76 16.83 -9.42
N ASP A 79 -13.55 18.13 -9.62
CA ASP A 79 -13.01 18.66 -10.87
C ASP A 79 -11.68 17.98 -11.25
N GLY A 80 -11.58 17.52 -12.49
CA GLY A 80 -10.45 16.74 -13.01
C GLY A 80 -10.54 15.23 -12.76
N ALA A 81 -11.67 14.71 -12.26
CA ALA A 81 -11.82 13.27 -12.06
C ALA A 81 -11.72 12.49 -13.37
N VAL A 82 -10.98 11.36 -13.32
CA VAL A 82 -10.82 10.45 -14.44
C VAL A 82 -11.68 9.22 -14.22
N LEU A 83 -12.56 8.93 -15.18
CA LEU A 83 -13.46 7.80 -15.18
C LEU A 83 -13.15 6.87 -16.35
N HIS A 84 -13.43 5.59 -16.17
CA HIS A 84 -13.35 4.58 -17.20
C HIS A 84 -14.75 4.12 -17.57
N LEU A 85 -15.09 4.26 -18.85
CA LEU A 85 -16.31 3.72 -19.42
C LEU A 85 -16.02 2.30 -19.91
N ARG A 86 -16.64 1.30 -19.30
CA ARG A 86 -16.41 -0.11 -19.61
C ARG A 86 -17.71 -0.89 -19.75
N PRO A 87 -17.73 -1.99 -20.52
CA PRO A 87 -18.83 -2.93 -20.49
C PRO A 87 -19.00 -3.51 -19.08
N HIS A 88 -20.24 -3.75 -18.64
CA HIS A 88 -20.53 -4.20 -17.26
C HIS A 88 -19.84 -5.54 -16.94
N THR A 89 -19.78 -6.46 -17.91
CA THR A 89 -19.07 -7.75 -17.78
C THR A 89 -17.56 -7.61 -17.59
N GLU A 90 -16.98 -6.45 -17.91
CA GLU A 90 -15.56 -6.15 -17.76
C GLU A 90 -15.27 -5.10 -16.67
N ALA A 91 -16.22 -4.87 -15.77
CA ALA A 91 -16.01 -4.02 -14.60
C ALA A 91 -14.76 -4.45 -13.83
N LEU A 92 -13.98 -3.48 -13.37
CA LEU A 92 -12.76 -3.77 -12.61
C LEU A 92 -13.17 -4.10 -11.17
N PRO A 93 -12.55 -5.11 -10.54
CA PRO A 93 -12.73 -5.33 -9.12
C PRO A 93 -12.14 -4.15 -8.34
N GLU A 94 -12.72 -3.88 -7.17
CA GLU A 94 -12.16 -2.93 -6.21
C GLU A 94 -10.72 -3.33 -5.83
N ALA A 95 -9.82 -2.35 -5.81
CA ALA A 95 -8.42 -2.55 -5.54
C ALA A 95 -8.22 -2.99 -4.09
N ARG A 96 -7.91 -4.28 -3.92
CA ARG A 96 -7.56 -4.85 -2.63
C ARG A 96 -6.05 -4.76 -2.42
N LEU A 97 -5.62 -3.85 -1.55
CA LEU A 97 -4.23 -3.78 -1.12
C LEU A 97 -3.97 -4.88 -0.07
N ASP A 98 -3.53 -6.05 -0.52
CA ASP A 98 -3.20 -7.18 0.36
C ASP A 98 -1.79 -7.06 0.99
N ASP A 99 -0.94 -6.16 0.49
CA ASP A 99 0.48 -6.10 0.84
C ASP A 99 0.94 -4.77 1.47
N LEU A 100 0.18 -4.29 2.44
CA LEU A 100 0.61 -3.16 3.25
C LEU A 100 1.73 -3.55 4.22
N VAL A 101 1.83 -4.84 4.56
CA VAL A 101 2.80 -5.36 5.52
C VAL A 101 4.21 -5.36 4.93
N ASP A 102 4.41 -5.83 3.70
CA ASP A 102 5.76 -5.87 3.12
C ASP A 102 6.26 -4.44 2.80
N GLY A 103 5.36 -3.55 2.36
CA GLY A 103 5.69 -2.13 2.16
C GLY A 103 6.13 -1.40 3.43
N ILE A 104 5.52 -1.73 4.58
CA ILE A 104 5.95 -1.21 5.89
C ILE A 104 7.25 -1.88 6.34
N ALA A 105 7.38 -3.20 6.17
CA ALA A 105 8.58 -3.95 6.55
C ALA A 105 9.83 -3.41 5.85
N GLU A 106 9.74 -3.11 4.55
CA GLU A 106 10.85 -2.54 3.79
C GLU A 106 11.19 -1.11 4.25
N THR A 107 10.17 -0.30 4.52
CA THR A 107 10.37 1.08 5.01
C THR A 107 10.97 1.12 6.42
N VAL A 108 10.51 0.25 7.31
CA VAL A 108 11.00 0.11 8.68
C VAL A 108 12.43 -0.44 8.68
N GLY A 109 12.71 -1.46 7.86
CA GLY A 109 14.05 -2.01 7.68
C GLY A 109 15.06 -0.94 7.26
N ARG A 110 14.66 -0.01 6.39
CA ARG A 110 15.52 1.09 5.90
C ARG A 110 15.78 2.19 6.94
N ARG A 111 14.88 2.42 7.91
CA ARG A 111 15.07 3.44 8.98
C ARG A 111 15.74 2.90 10.24
N LEU A 112 15.53 1.62 10.58
CA LEU A 112 16.03 1.00 11.82
C LEU A 112 17.37 0.25 11.61
N HIS A 113 18.26 0.78 10.78
CA HIS A 113 19.56 0.19 10.39
C HIS A 113 20.61 0.02 11.52
N THR A 114 20.20 -0.16 12.77
CA THR A 114 21.09 -0.38 13.92
C THR A 114 21.57 -1.83 14.01
N TRP A 115 20.81 -2.80 13.49
CA TRP A 115 21.19 -4.21 13.51
C TRP A 115 21.71 -4.66 12.13
N HIS A 116 23.01 -4.80 12.00
CA HIS A 116 23.68 -5.32 10.81
C HIS A 116 24.72 -6.37 11.20
N ALA A 117 25.21 -7.16 10.24
CA ALA A 117 26.16 -8.26 10.51
C ALA A 117 27.41 -7.81 11.30
N GLY A 118 27.88 -6.57 11.05
CA GLY A 118 28.96 -5.95 11.82
C GLY A 118 28.61 -5.69 13.29
N ALA A 119 27.40 -5.15 13.56
CA ALA A 119 26.91 -4.93 14.93
C ALA A 119 26.72 -6.25 15.68
N ALA A 120 26.14 -7.26 15.02
CA ALA A 120 25.98 -8.60 15.59
C ALA A 120 27.33 -9.25 15.91
N ARG A 121 28.31 -9.16 14.99
CA ARG A 121 29.67 -9.65 15.21
C ARG A 121 30.37 -8.90 16.33
N GLY A 122 30.22 -7.58 16.39
CA GLY A 122 30.77 -6.75 17.46
C GLY A 122 30.21 -7.13 18.83
N LEU A 123 28.89 -7.35 18.91
CA LEU A 123 28.25 -7.82 20.15
C LEU A 123 28.79 -9.19 20.56
N LEU A 124 28.85 -10.17 19.64
CA LEU A 124 29.34 -11.52 19.93
C LEU A 124 30.81 -11.53 20.38
N VAL A 125 31.68 -10.79 19.68
CA VAL A 125 33.10 -10.70 20.06
C VAL A 125 33.25 -9.96 21.38
N GLY A 126 32.49 -8.87 21.59
CA GLY A 126 32.51 -8.10 22.84
C GLY A 126 32.06 -8.92 24.04
N THR A 127 30.99 -9.70 23.92
CA THR A 127 30.52 -10.59 24.99
C THR A 127 31.51 -11.71 25.25
N ALA A 128 32.08 -12.35 24.22
CA ALA A 128 33.11 -13.37 24.37
C ALA A 128 34.35 -12.83 25.12
N LEU A 129 34.86 -11.67 24.70
CA LEU A 129 36.00 -11.01 25.36
C LEU A 129 35.68 -10.62 26.81
N ALA A 130 34.50 -10.07 27.08
CA ALA A 130 34.07 -9.72 28.43
C ALA A 130 34.00 -10.97 29.35
N THR A 131 33.52 -12.09 28.81
CA THR A 131 33.43 -13.36 29.54
C THR A 131 34.81 -13.92 29.87
N VAL A 132 35.73 -13.90 28.89
CA VAL A 132 37.14 -14.31 29.10
C VAL A 132 37.84 -13.41 30.11
N ALA A 133 37.68 -12.08 30.00
CA ALA A 133 38.26 -11.13 30.94
C ALA A 133 37.73 -11.34 32.37
N ALA A 134 36.42 -11.55 32.54
CA ALA A 134 35.83 -11.86 33.83
C ALA A 134 36.39 -13.17 34.42
N ALA A 135 36.51 -14.23 33.59
CA ALA A 135 37.12 -15.49 34.02
C ALA A 135 38.58 -15.31 34.48
N LEU A 136 39.38 -14.53 33.75
CA LEU A 136 40.75 -14.22 34.13
C LEU A 136 40.83 -13.43 35.45
N VAL A 137 39.98 -12.41 35.62
CA VAL A 137 39.92 -11.65 36.89
C VAL A 137 39.60 -12.59 38.04
N LEU A 138 38.58 -13.45 37.92
CA LEU A 138 38.25 -14.45 38.94
C LEU A 138 39.40 -15.43 39.22
N LEU A 139 40.20 -15.78 38.22
CA LEU A 139 41.36 -16.66 38.38
C LEU A 139 42.51 -15.99 39.16
N PHE A 140 42.75 -14.71 38.93
CA PHE A 140 43.89 -13.97 39.51
C PHE A 140 43.55 -13.20 40.80
N GLN A 141 42.30 -13.17 41.27
CA GLN A 141 41.91 -12.54 42.53
C GLN A 141 42.52 -13.28 43.74
N PRO A 142 43.43 -12.65 44.51
CA PRO A 142 44.02 -13.26 45.69
C PRO A 142 43.00 -13.27 46.84
N GLY A 143 42.46 -14.45 47.18
CA GLY A 143 41.48 -14.62 48.26
C GLY A 143 40.42 -15.69 47.99
N VAL A 144 40.27 -16.15 46.74
CA VAL A 144 39.33 -17.22 46.36
C VAL A 144 39.97 -18.60 46.54
N THR A 145 40.51 -18.85 47.74
CA THR A 145 41.30 -20.06 48.06
C THR A 145 40.46 -21.31 48.32
N GLY A 146 39.12 -21.23 48.26
CA GLY A 146 38.22 -22.34 48.62
C GLY A 146 37.54 -23.12 47.48
N SER A 147 37.61 -22.69 46.22
CA SER A 147 36.78 -23.28 45.15
C SER A 147 37.55 -23.59 43.88
N ALA A 148 38.37 -24.64 43.92
CA ALA A 148 39.07 -25.18 42.75
C ALA A 148 38.11 -25.53 41.59
N GLY A 149 36.89 -25.97 41.91
CA GLY A 149 35.85 -26.27 40.91
C GLY A 149 35.36 -25.05 40.13
N ILE A 150 35.26 -23.87 40.75
CA ILE A 150 34.85 -22.63 40.07
C ILE A 150 35.92 -22.18 39.09
N ARG A 151 37.21 -22.31 39.46
CA ARG A 151 38.33 -21.98 38.57
C ARG A 151 38.41 -22.91 37.37
N ALA A 152 38.21 -24.22 37.57
CA ALA A 152 38.17 -25.20 36.49
C ALA A 152 36.99 -24.93 35.53
N ALA A 153 35.80 -24.62 36.06
CA ALA A 153 34.62 -24.29 35.25
C ALA A 153 34.79 -22.99 34.45
N CYS A 154 35.38 -21.94 35.03
CA CYS A 154 35.68 -20.70 34.30
C CYS A 154 36.72 -20.92 33.19
N ALA A 155 37.74 -21.75 33.43
CA ALA A 155 38.77 -22.06 32.43
C ALA A 155 38.22 -22.90 31.26
N THR A 156 37.34 -23.87 31.51
CA THR A 156 36.70 -24.65 30.44
C THR A 156 35.74 -23.80 29.62
N VAL A 157 34.93 -22.95 30.25
CA VAL A 157 34.03 -22.03 29.54
C VAL A 157 34.83 -21.03 28.69
N ALA A 158 35.91 -20.46 29.22
CA ALA A 158 36.79 -19.57 28.45
C ALA A 158 37.50 -20.31 27.30
N GLY A 159 37.96 -21.54 27.52
CA GLY A 159 38.59 -22.36 26.49
C GLY A 159 37.64 -22.76 25.36
N VAL A 160 36.40 -23.10 25.69
CA VAL A 160 35.35 -23.41 24.69
C VAL A 160 34.93 -22.17 23.92
N LEU A 161 34.91 -21.00 24.54
CA LEU A 161 34.62 -19.73 23.86
C LEU A 161 35.74 -19.25 22.92
N LEU A 162 36.96 -19.77 23.06
CA LEU A 162 38.12 -19.42 22.24
C LEU A 162 38.38 -20.39 21.08
N LEU A 163 37.68 -21.54 21.04
CA LEU A 163 37.68 -22.49 19.93
C LEU A 163 36.62 -22.12 18.88
#